data_AF-A0A2A5BYL5-F1
#
_entry.id   AF-A0A2A5BYL5-F1
#
_cell.length_a   1.000
_cell.length_b   1.000
_cell.length_c   1.000
_cell.angle_alpha   90.00
_cell.angle_beta   90.00
_cell.angle_gamma   90.00
#
_symmetry.space_group_name_H-M   'P 1'
#
loop_
_entity.id
_entity.type
_entity.pdbx_description
1 polymer ?
#
loop_
_entity_poly.entity_id
_entity_poly.type
_entity_poly.pdbx_seq_one_letter_code
_entity_poly.pdbx_strand_id
1 'polypeptide(L)'
;MKITCALSDFDFDSRESDLDVILYGQANKGSQGSIGGSLKREVQRKKLVPEARAWDFLSIALAVISADSAGHRKLSPDGWTRSFELTVSVNDPEFWQSNDSILQDLLAFLTTDRWKLNFFDGGMLPTPPKSPVFPSEDSVALLSGGVDSLIGVIDLVTEGEKPYAVSQRVAPDTSKQNYFAKKIGEGLNIFQASHCVRIPNKERPQSQRARSIIFMAYGVLVATSLKSYKEGNNVPLYVCENGFISINPSLTTNRVGSLSTRTTHPVVIGLLQQVLNNANLNVSIVNPYRHKTKGEMLKKCKNKKLMSSLVWEATSCGRILTNKIDGQYVHCGRCVPCMVRRSAFYAWKSNGDLTTYRYDDLSIKDEKHAGFDDVRSMLLAIADAKEQGIQRWLGASISSSLVEDKDKLAEMIKRGLGEIEGFLNSQGAE
;
A
#
# COMPACT_ATOMS: atom_id res chain seq x y z
N MET A 1 -8.80 -3.33 22.10
CA MET A 1 -9.21 -4.60 21.50
C MET A 1 -8.03 -5.56 21.53
N LYS A 2 -8.13 -6.62 22.30
CA LYS A 2 -7.17 -7.73 22.38
C LYS A 2 -7.48 -8.73 21.27
N ILE A 3 -6.49 -9.09 20.47
CA ILE A 3 -6.66 -9.99 19.33
C ILE A 3 -5.55 -11.04 19.37
N THR A 4 -5.94 -12.32 19.29
CA THR A 4 -4.99 -13.42 19.22
C THR A 4 -5.03 -14.05 17.84
N CYS A 5 -3.88 -14.08 17.16
CA CYS A 5 -3.70 -14.60 15.82
C CYS A 5 -2.75 -15.80 15.87
N ALA A 6 -3.26 -17.00 15.61
CA ALA A 6 -2.48 -18.24 15.72
C ALA A 6 -2.91 -19.28 14.68
N LEU A 7 -2.20 -20.40 14.62
CA LEU A 7 -2.60 -21.55 13.81
C LEU A 7 -3.82 -22.26 14.42
N SER A 8 -4.46 -23.13 13.64
CA SER A 8 -5.73 -23.78 14.01
C SER A 8 -5.62 -24.80 15.15
N ASP A 9 -4.40 -25.24 15.46
CA ASP A 9 -4.05 -26.18 16.53
C ASP A 9 -3.72 -25.47 17.86
N PHE A 10 -3.69 -24.14 17.89
CA PHE A 10 -3.51 -23.36 19.12
C PHE A 10 -4.76 -23.41 20.00
N ASP A 11 -4.56 -23.55 21.32
CA ASP A 11 -5.63 -23.44 22.32
C ASP A 11 -5.94 -21.97 22.61
N PHE A 12 -6.92 -21.42 21.88
CA PHE A 12 -7.36 -20.03 22.03
C PHE A 12 -8.02 -19.75 23.39
N ASP A 13 -8.58 -20.77 24.06
CA ASP A 13 -9.24 -20.58 25.37
C ASP A 13 -8.19 -20.35 26.49
N SER A 14 -6.90 -20.60 26.21
CA SER A 14 -5.78 -20.36 27.12
C SER A 14 -5.42 -18.87 27.30
N ARG A 15 -5.98 -17.95 26.50
CA ARG A 15 -5.66 -16.51 26.54
C ARG A 15 -6.92 -15.65 26.46
N GLU A 16 -6.91 -14.56 27.22
CA GLU A 16 -7.97 -13.54 27.13
C GLU A 16 -7.86 -12.79 25.79
N SER A 17 -8.93 -12.81 25.00
CA SER A 17 -8.95 -12.30 23.63
C SER A 17 -10.36 -11.81 23.28
N ASP A 18 -10.48 -10.60 22.69
CA ASP A 18 -11.76 -10.10 22.17
C ASP A 18 -12.07 -10.72 20.79
N LEU A 19 -11.04 -11.18 20.08
CA LEU A 19 -11.15 -11.80 18.77
C LEU A 19 -9.99 -12.77 18.51
N ASP A 20 -10.35 -14.02 18.26
CA ASP A 20 -9.42 -15.05 17.82
C ASP A 20 -9.41 -15.15 16.31
N VAL A 21 -8.22 -15.23 15.72
CA VAL A 21 -8.03 -15.29 14.27
C VAL A 21 -7.14 -16.47 13.91
N ILE A 22 -7.68 -17.35 13.07
CA ILE A 22 -6.93 -18.48 12.53
C ILE A 22 -6.10 -18.03 11.32
N LEU A 23 -4.78 -18.09 11.47
CA LEU A 23 -3.81 -17.84 10.41
C LEU A 23 -3.70 -19.04 9.47
N TYR A 24 -3.67 -18.78 8.16
CA TYR A 24 -3.49 -19.76 7.09
C TYR A 24 -4.53 -20.90 7.05
N GLY A 25 -5.66 -20.74 7.75
CA GLY A 25 -6.71 -21.75 7.88
C GLY A 25 -8.12 -21.23 7.58
N GLN A 26 -9.12 -21.90 8.14
CA GLN A 26 -10.51 -21.47 8.16
C GLN A 26 -10.98 -21.34 9.61
N ALA A 27 -11.98 -20.48 9.86
CA ALA A 27 -12.55 -20.33 11.19
C ALA A 27 -13.30 -21.60 11.58
N ASN A 28 -13.10 -22.09 12.81
CA ASN A 28 -13.75 -23.32 13.31
C ASN A 28 -15.07 -23.00 14.03
N LYS A 29 -15.21 -21.79 14.59
CA LYS A 29 -16.39 -21.30 15.31
C LYS A 29 -16.88 -19.99 14.67
N GLY A 30 -18.18 -19.68 14.80
CA GLY A 30 -18.77 -18.45 14.25
C GLY A 30 -18.24 -17.14 14.85
N SER A 31 -17.63 -17.20 16.04
CA SER A 31 -16.98 -16.08 16.72
C SER A 31 -15.52 -15.87 16.32
N GLN A 32 -14.92 -16.79 15.56
CA GLN A 32 -13.52 -16.70 15.13
C GLN A 32 -13.39 -16.03 13.77
N GLY A 33 -12.31 -15.27 13.59
CA GLY A 33 -11.84 -14.81 12.30
C GLY A 33 -10.92 -15.81 11.61
N SER A 34 -10.68 -15.62 10.32
CA SER A 34 -9.63 -16.33 9.58
C SER A 34 -9.03 -15.48 8.48
N ILE A 35 -7.75 -15.71 8.20
CA ILE A 35 -7.01 -14.97 7.18
C ILE A 35 -5.86 -15.82 6.61
N GLY A 36 -5.48 -15.56 5.36
CA GLY A 36 -4.27 -16.11 4.74
C GLY A 36 -4.39 -17.54 4.21
N GLY A 37 -5.54 -18.20 4.29
CA GLY A 37 -5.72 -19.60 3.85
C GLY A 37 -5.41 -19.87 2.37
N SER A 38 -5.38 -18.84 1.52
CA SER A 38 -4.96 -18.97 0.11
C SER A 38 -3.46 -18.76 -0.11
N LEU A 39 -2.78 -18.04 0.79
CA LEU A 39 -1.37 -17.66 0.66
C LEU A 39 -0.44 -18.87 0.72
N LYS A 40 -0.65 -19.74 1.72
CA LYS A 40 0.10 -20.99 1.86
C LYS A 40 0.08 -21.80 0.56
N ARG A 41 -1.10 -21.95 -0.04
CA ARG A 41 -1.28 -22.71 -1.29
C ARG A 41 -0.59 -22.04 -2.47
N GLU A 42 -0.62 -20.72 -2.54
CA GLU A 42 0.00 -19.98 -3.63
C GLU A 42 1.53 -20.10 -3.61
N VAL A 43 2.15 -20.00 -2.43
CA VAL A 43 3.59 -20.25 -2.24
C VAL A 43 3.94 -21.68 -2.64
N GLN A 44 3.19 -22.68 -2.15
CA GLN A 44 3.42 -24.09 -2.48
C GLN A 44 3.27 -24.37 -3.98
N ARG A 45 2.24 -23.79 -4.62
CA ARG A 45 1.99 -23.91 -6.06
C ARG A 45 3.15 -23.35 -6.89
N LYS A 46 3.73 -22.24 -6.44
CA LYS A 46 4.92 -21.61 -7.05
C LYS A 46 6.23 -22.28 -6.62
N LYS A 47 6.19 -23.21 -5.66
CA LYS A 47 7.34 -23.91 -5.07
C LYS A 47 8.42 -22.98 -4.51
N LEU A 48 8.01 -21.81 -4.01
CA LEU A 48 8.92 -20.83 -3.41
C LEU A 48 9.37 -21.30 -2.02
N VAL A 49 10.58 -20.91 -1.63
CA VAL A 49 11.19 -21.24 -0.33
C VAL A 49 11.66 -19.95 0.37
N PRO A 50 10.72 -19.18 0.93
CA PRO A 50 11.03 -17.94 1.66
C PRO A 50 11.76 -18.22 2.98
N GLU A 51 12.45 -17.21 3.50
CA GLU A 51 13.06 -17.26 4.82
C GLU A 51 12.03 -17.30 5.96
N ALA A 52 12.38 -17.93 7.08
CA ALA A 52 11.48 -18.08 8.23
C ALA A 52 10.99 -16.73 8.76
N ARG A 53 11.90 -15.75 8.93
CA ARG A 53 11.54 -14.39 9.37
C ARG A 53 10.72 -13.62 8.32
N ALA A 54 10.88 -13.91 7.03
CA ALA A 54 9.99 -13.34 6.02
C ALA A 54 8.57 -13.91 6.13
N TRP A 55 8.44 -15.20 6.48
CA TRP A 55 7.16 -15.82 6.78
C TRP A 55 6.51 -15.29 8.05
N ASP A 56 7.30 -15.05 9.11
CA ASP A 56 6.79 -14.41 10.31
C ASP A 56 6.29 -13.00 10.04
N PHE A 57 7.05 -12.20 9.28
CA PHE A 57 6.62 -10.86 8.88
C PHE A 57 5.29 -10.90 8.11
N LEU A 58 5.08 -11.93 7.27
CA LEU A 58 3.78 -12.17 6.63
C LEU A 58 2.68 -12.48 7.65
N SER A 59 2.93 -13.33 8.64
CA SER A 59 1.98 -13.65 9.71
C SER A 59 1.59 -12.40 10.52
N ILE A 60 2.57 -11.55 10.85
CA ILE A 60 2.36 -10.27 11.53
C ILE A 60 1.52 -9.34 10.66
N ALA A 61 1.84 -9.19 9.38
CA ALA A 61 1.07 -8.36 8.46
C ALA A 61 -0.38 -8.85 8.34
N LEU A 62 -0.62 -10.16 8.28
CA LEU A 62 -1.97 -10.73 8.27
C LEU A 62 -2.73 -10.45 9.58
N ALA A 63 -2.07 -10.57 10.72
CA ALA A 63 -2.64 -10.26 12.02
C ALA A 63 -3.04 -8.77 12.12
N VAL A 64 -2.20 -7.87 11.62
CA VAL A 64 -2.48 -6.43 11.53
C VAL A 64 -3.68 -6.15 10.62
N ILE A 65 -3.79 -6.80 9.45
CA ILE A 65 -4.96 -6.64 8.57
C ILE A 65 -6.24 -7.12 9.25
N SER A 66 -6.18 -8.20 10.02
CA SER A 66 -7.31 -8.69 10.81
C SER A 66 -7.75 -7.66 11.85
N ALA A 67 -6.80 -7.07 12.59
CA ALA A 67 -7.06 -6.01 13.55
C ALA A 67 -7.67 -4.75 12.89
N ASP A 68 -7.10 -4.30 11.77
CA ASP A 68 -7.60 -3.15 11.01
C ASP A 68 -9.04 -3.39 10.52
N SER A 69 -9.38 -4.64 10.20
CA SER A 69 -10.72 -5.03 9.74
C SER A 69 -11.75 -5.14 10.87
N ALA A 70 -11.30 -5.52 12.07
CA ALA A 70 -12.15 -5.79 13.22
C ALA A 70 -12.43 -4.54 14.07
N GLY A 71 -11.44 -3.65 14.21
CA GLY A 71 -11.53 -2.49 15.09
C GLY A 71 -12.48 -1.41 14.56
N HIS A 72 -13.53 -1.09 15.33
CA HIS A 72 -14.50 -0.03 15.02
C HIS A 72 -14.02 1.32 15.54
N ARG A 73 -13.93 2.31 14.64
CA ARG A 73 -13.50 3.66 14.99
C ARG A 73 -14.52 4.37 15.89
N LYS A 74 -15.81 4.21 15.60
CA LYS A 74 -16.92 4.82 16.35
C LYS A 74 -16.99 4.39 17.82
N LEU A 75 -16.36 3.28 18.19
CA LEU A 75 -16.29 2.80 19.58
C LEU A 75 -15.08 3.36 20.34
N SER A 76 -14.21 4.11 19.66
CA SER A 76 -13.04 4.74 20.29
C SER A 76 -13.46 6.05 20.99
N PRO A 77 -12.75 6.51 22.04
CA PRO A 77 -13.14 7.70 22.81
C PRO A 77 -13.29 8.98 21.97
N ASP A 78 -12.46 9.15 20.94
CA ASP A 78 -12.49 10.26 20.00
C ASP A 78 -13.28 9.94 18.70
N GLY A 79 -13.89 8.75 18.63
CA GLY A 79 -14.57 8.24 17.45
C GLY A 79 -13.64 7.89 16.27
N TRP A 80 -12.31 7.84 16.46
CA TRP A 80 -11.35 7.70 15.37
C TRP A 80 -10.12 6.81 15.64
N THR A 81 -9.47 6.99 16.78
CA THR A 81 -8.17 6.39 17.13
C THR A 81 -8.37 5.08 17.89
N ARG A 82 -8.13 3.95 17.22
CA ARG A 82 -8.33 2.63 17.83
C ARG A 82 -7.14 2.25 18.71
N SER A 83 -7.34 1.32 19.63
CA SER A 83 -6.28 0.74 20.45
C SER A 83 -6.30 -0.78 20.33
N PHE A 84 -5.19 -1.33 19.85
CA PHE A 84 -5.00 -2.75 19.59
C PHE A 84 -3.93 -3.34 20.50
N GLU A 85 -4.22 -4.51 21.08
CA GLU A 85 -3.24 -5.39 21.66
C GLU A 85 -3.25 -6.68 20.84
N LEU A 86 -2.21 -6.87 20.02
CA LEU A 86 -2.15 -7.93 19.02
C LEU A 86 -1.12 -8.98 19.44
N THR A 87 -1.58 -10.21 19.59
CA THR A 87 -0.76 -11.35 19.98
C THR A 87 -0.65 -12.31 18.80
N VAL A 88 0.57 -12.60 18.32
CA VAL A 88 0.78 -13.33 17.06
C VAL A 88 1.70 -14.53 17.28
N SER A 89 1.33 -15.69 16.73
CA SER A 89 2.23 -16.84 16.67
C SER A 89 3.26 -16.68 15.53
N VAL A 90 4.53 -16.85 15.86
CA VAL A 90 5.69 -16.67 14.96
C VAL A 90 6.73 -17.76 15.22
N ASN A 91 7.67 -17.95 14.30
CA ASN A 91 8.74 -18.95 14.43
C ASN A 91 9.90 -18.44 15.29
N ASP A 92 10.13 -17.13 15.36
CA ASP A 92 11.22 -16.52 16.16
C ASP A 92 10.69 -15.43 17.13
N PRO A 93 9.98 -15.81 18.21
CA PRO A 93 9.31 -14.86 19.10
C PRO A 93 10.27 -13.89 19.79
N GLU A 94 11.45 -14.36 20.20
CA GLU A 94 12.46 -13.54 20.87
C GLU A 94 12.94 -12.41 19.95
N PHE A 95 13.21 -12.71 18.68
CA PHE A 95 13.56 -11.71 17.68
C PHE A 95 12.45 -10.66 17.53
N TRP A 96 11.21 -11.10 17.31
CA TRP A 96 10.10 -10.17 17.09
C TRP A 96 9.78 -9.33 18.33
N GLN A 97 9.93 -9.91 19.52
CA GLN A 97 9.77 -9.18 20.77
C GLN A 97 10.85 -8.12 20.96
N SER A 98 12.09 -8.37 20.52
CA SER A 98 13.16 -7.35 20.55
C SER A 98 12.99 -6.21 19.54
N ASN A 99 12.11 -6.37 18.53
CA ASN A 99 11.83 -5.40 17.48
C ASN A 99 10.42 -4.81 17.55
N ASP A 100 9.68 -5.10 18.62
CA ASP A 100 8.28 -4.77 18.78
C ASP A 100 8.03 -3.25 18.77
N SER A 101 8.93 -2.46 19.36
CA SER A 101 8.85 -1.00 19.43
C SER A 101 8.89 -0.37 18.04
N ILE A 102 9.83 -0.79 17.18
CA ILE A 102 9.95 -0.31 15.79
C ILE A 102 8.69 -0.65 14.99
N LEU A 103 8.15 -1.86 15.17
CA LEU A 103 6.89 -2.27 14.54
C LEU A 103 5.70 -1.46 15.04
N GLN A 104 5.61 -1.20 16.35
CA GLN A 104 4.56 -0.37 16.94
C GLN A 104 4.62 1.06 16.40
N ASP A 105 5.80 1.67 16.30
CA ASP A 105 6.00 3.00 15.73
C ASP A 105 5.61 3.05 14.25
N LEU A 106 6.00 2.02 13.48
CA LEU A 106 5.62 1.88 12.08
C LEU A 106 4.10 1.85 11.92
N LEU A 107 3.43 0.98 12.69
CA LEU A 107 1.98 0.80 12.62
C LEU A 107 1.24 2.04 13.11
N ALA A 108 1.72 2.67 14.19
CA ALA A 108 1.16 3.92 14.70
C ALA A 108 1.26 5.04 13.67
N PHE A 109 2.39 5.18 12.97
CA PHE A 109 2.53 6.17 11.91
C PHE A 109 1.63 5.87 10.71
N LEU A 110 1.53 4.60 10.33
CA LEU A 110 0.76 4.16 9.16
C LEU A 110 -0.75 4.30 9.38
N THR A 111 -1.25 3.95 10.57
CA THR A 111 -2.69 3.84 10.82
C THR A 111 -3.25 4.90 11.76
N THR A 112 -2.39 5.67 12.42
CA THR A 112 -2.73 6.60 13.51
C THR A 112 -3.56 5.94 14.61
N ASP A 113 -3.33 4.65 14.86
CA ASP A 113 -3.91 3.91 15.98
C ASP A 113 -2.81 3.60 17.01
N ARG A 114 -3.21 3.14 18.19
CA ARG A 114 -2.30 2.67 19.25
C ARG A 114 -2.12 1.17 19.12
N TRP A 115 -0.88 0.72 19.12
CA TRP A 115 -0.51 -0.68 18.96
C TRP A 115 0.31 -1.15 20.14
N LYS A 116 -0.01 -2.33 20.65
CA LYS A 116 0.83 -3.15 21.50
C LYS A 116 0.97 -4.52 20.85
N LEU A 117 2.19 -5.02 20.70
CA LEU A 117 2.46 -6.30 20.04
C LEU A 117 3.05 -7.29 21.03
N ASN A 118 2.56 -8.52 21.01
CA ASN A 118 3.11 -9.64 21.77
C ASN A 118 3.35 -10.82 20.83
N PHE A 119 4.44 -11.55 21.01
CA PHE A 119 4.80 -12.68 20.16
C PHE A 119 4.96 -13.96 20.98
N PHE A 120 4.60 -15.09 20.39
CA PHE A 120 4.79 -16.41 21.00
C PHE A 120 5.06 -17.46 19.93
N ASP A 121 5.57 -18.62 20.33
CA ASP A 121 5.95 -19.70 19.42
C ASP A 121 4.73 -20.39 18.78
N GLY A 122 4.94 -21.26 17.79
CA GLY A 122 3.89 -21.91 17.01
C GLY A 122 3.56 -21.15 15.72
N GLY A 123 4.56 -20.46 15.16
CA GLY A 123 4.49 -19.92 13.80
C GLY A 123 4.39 -21.02 12.74
N MET A 124 3.87 -20.66 11.57
CA MET A 124 3.94 -21.56 10.41
C MET A 124 5.26 -21.36 9.70
N LEU A 125 5.91 -22.45 9.30
CA LEU A 125 6.87 -22.48 8.21
C LEU A 125 6.53 -23.66 7.31
N PRO A 126 6.12 -23.45 6.05
CA PRO A 126 5.81 -24.56 5.17
C PRO A 126 7.05 -25.43 4.96
N THR A 127 6.89 -26.75 5.06
CA THR A 127 7.93 -27.69 4.66
C THR A 127 8.36 -27.40 3.22
N PRO A 128 9.67 -27.30 2.93
CA PRO A 128 10.14 -27.07 1.58
C PRO A 128 9.58 -28.12 0.61
N PRO A 129 9.19 -27.72 -0.62
CA PRO A 129 8.71 -28.66 -1.63
C PRO A 129 9.86 -29.59 -2.08
N LYS A 130 9.52 -30.80 -2.54
CA LYS A 130 10.52 -31.78 -3.07
C LYS A 130 11.40 -31.23 -4.20
N SER A 131 10.89 -30.27 -4.97
CA SER A 131 11.59 -29.60 -6.08
C SER A 131 11.44 -28.08 -5.93
N PRO A 132 12.26 -27.43 -5.09
CA PRO A 132 12.16 -25.98 -4.87
C PRO A 132 12.50 -25.21 -6.15
N VAL A 133 11.82 -24.07 -6.33
CA VAL A 133 12.07 -23.14 -7.42
C VAL A 133 12.67 -21.87 -6.81
N PHE A 134 13.85 -21.49 -7.32
CA PHE A 134 14.50 -20.22 -7.01
C PHE A 134 14.48 -19.37 -8.29
N PRO A 135 13.51 -18.46 -8.43
CA PRO A 135 13.39 -17.65 -9.64
C PRO A 135 14.65 -16.82 -9.90
N SER A 136 15.00 -16.61 -11.17
CA SER A 136 16.25 -15.96 -11.60
C SER A 136 16.20 -14.43 -11.63
N GLU A 137 15.05 -13.85 -11.34
CA GLU A 137 14.84 -12.41 -11.17
C GLU A 137 15.83 -11.84 -10.14
N ASP A 138 16.27 -10.60 -10.40
CA ASP A 138 17.25 -9.88 -9.58
C ASP A 138 16.58 -8.95 -8.54
N SER A 139 15.29 -8.70 -8.72
CA SER A 139 14.53 -7.73 -7.96
C SER A 139 13.06 -8.14 -7.84
N VAL A 140 12.32 -7.45 -6.98
CA VAL A 140 10.87 -7.60 -6.82
C VAL A 140 10.21 -6.24 -7.01
N ALA A 141 9.07 -6.20 -7.69
CA ALA A 141 8.32 -4.95 -7.85
C ALA A 141 6.83 -5.14 -7.49
N LEU A 142 6.32 -4.25 -6.64
CA LEU A 142 4.89 -4.23 -6.32
C LEU A 142 4.09 -3.67 -7.51
N LEU A 143 3.23 -4.52 -8.09
CA LEU A 143 2.36 -4.18 -9.22
C LEU A 143 0.91 -4.10 -8.75
N SER A 144 0.49 -2.93 -8.29
CA SER A 144 -0.84 -2.75 -7.70
C SER A 144 -1.97 -2.70 -8.73
N GLY A 145 -1.66 -2.40 -10.00
CA GLY A 145 -2.64 -2.10 -11.05
C GLY A 145 -2.89 -0.59 -11.21
N GLY A 146 -2.21 0.25 -10.43
CA GLY A 146 -2.23 1.71 -10.59
C GLY A 146 -1.14 2.25 -11.51
N VAL A 147 -1.32 3.51 -11.94
CA VAL A 147 -0.44 4.21 -12.89
C VAL A 147 1.01 4.19 -12.44
N ASP A 148 1.26 4.41 -11.16
CA ASP A 148 2.61 4.59 -10.62
C ASP A 148 3.38 3.28 -10.65
N SER A 149 2.74 2.18 -10.20
CA SER A 149 3.30 0.84 -10.30
C SER A 149 3.51 0.40 -11.76
N LEU A 150 2.61 0.80 -12.67
CA LEU A 150 2.72 0.49 -14.09
C LEU A 150 3.93 1.19 -14.71
N ILE A 151 4.07 2.51 -14.52
CA ILE A 151 5.22 3.29 -15.02
C ILE A 151 6.51 2.75 -14.42
N GLY A 152 6.51 2.48 -13.11
CA GLY A 152 7.69 1.98 -12.42
C GLY A 152 8.19 0.66 -12.97
N VAL A 153 7.30 -0.32 -13.15
CA VAL A 153 7.68 -1.62 -13.69
C VAL A 153 8.08 -1.53 -15.18
N ILE A 154 7.43 -0.66 -15.97
CA ILE A 154 7.87 -0.37 -17.35
C ILE A 154 9.29 0.17 -17.37
N ASP A 155 9.60 1.15 -16.52
CA ASP A 155 10.90 1.81 -16.50
C ASP A 155 11.99 0.83 -16.04
N LEU A 156 11.76 0.06 -14.96
CA LEU A 156 12.68 -0.99 -14.49
C LEU A 156 13.06 -1.96 -15.62
N VAL A 157 12.06 -2.52 -16.31
CA VAL A 157 12.30 -3.47 -17.39
C VAL A 157 12.98 -2.82 -18.60
N THR A 158 12.65 -1.57 -18.89
CA THR A 158 13.30 -0.81 -19.97
C THR A 158 14.78 -0.53 -19.66
N GLU A 159 15.14 -0.48 -18.38
CA GLU A 159 16.51 -0.28 -17.88
C GLU A 159 17.31 -1.57 -17.79
N GLY A 160 16.69 -2.73 -18.06
CA GLY A 160 17.35 -4.03 -18.02
C GLY A 160 17.22 -4.78 -16.70
N GLU A 161 16.53 -4.22 -15.70
CA GLU A 161 16.16 -4.92 -14.47
C GLU A 161 15.16 -6.06 -14.77
N LYS A 162 15.17 -7.12 -13.94
CA LYS A 162 14.29 -8.28 -14.12
C LYS A 162 13.42 -8.48 -12.88
N PRO A 163 12.38 -7.64 -12.68
CA PRO A 163 11.56 -7.70 -11.49
C PRO A 163 10.59 -8.88 -11.50
N TYR A 164 10.52 -9.59 -10.37
CA TYR A 164 9.40 -10.48 -10.07
C TYR A 164 8.21 -9.62 -9.61
N ALA A 165 7.11 -9.64 -10.35
CA ALA A 165 5.93 -8.82 -10.02
C ALA A 165 5.17 -9.41 -8.82
N VAL A 166 4.75 -8.57 -7.89
CA VAL A 166 3.96 -8.96 -6.72
C VAL A 166 2.68 -8.14 -6.64
N SER A 167 1.55 -8.83 -6.52
CA SER A 167 0.23 -8.20 -6.56
C SER A 167 -0.74 -8.84 -5.57
N GLN A 168 -1.61 -8.01 -4.99
CA GLN A 168 -2.78 -8.50 -4.26
C GLN A 168 -3.98 -8.59 -5.20
N ARG A 169 -4.67 -9.74 -5.19
CA ARG A 169 -5.97 -9.93 -5.85
C ARG A 169 -7.02 -9.07 -5.13
N VAL A 170 -7.45 -8.00 -5.77
CA VAL A 170 -8.57 -7.16 -5.35
C VAL A 170 -9.35 -6.81 -6.62
N ALA A 171 -10.67 -7.03 -6.61
CA ALA A 171 -11.51 -6.57 -7.71
C ALA A 171 -11.56 -5.02 -7.70
N PRO A 172 -11.55 -4.34 -8.86
CA PRO A 172 -11.56 -4.87 -10.23
C PRO A 172 -10.16 -5.02 -10.87
N ASP A 173 -9.08 -5.04 -10.07
CA ASP A 173 -7.72 -4.88 -10.59
C ASP A 173 -6.99 -6.19 -10.89
N THR A 174 -7.48 -7.33 -10.41
CA THR A 174 -6.86 -8.65 -10.62
C THR A 174 -6.56 -8.97 -12.08
N SER A 175 -7.51 -8.74 -13.00
CA SER A 175 -7.31 -8.99 -14.44
C SER A 175 -6.30 -8.02 -15.04
N LYS A 176 -6.32 -6.75 -14.62
CA LYS A 176 -5.44 -5.69 -15.10
C LYS A 176 -3.99 -5.92 -14.68
N GLN A 177 -3.76 -6.35 -13.44
CA GLN A 177 -2.42 -6.71 -12.95
C GLN A 177 -1.79 -7.81 -13.82
N ASN A 178 -2.55 -8.85 -14.16
CA ASN A 178 -2.08 -9.91 -15.06
C ASN A 178 -1.88 -9.40 -16.49
N TYR A 179 -2.76 -8.51 -16.98
CA TYR A 179 -2.62 -7.88 -18.28
C TYR A 179 -1.34 -7.05 -18.38
N PHE A 180 -1.03 -6.23 -17.37
CA PHE A 180 0.21 -5.47 -17.30
C PHE A 180 1.43 -6.38 -17.24
N ALA A 181 1.44 -7.38 -16.35
CA ALA A 181 2.54 -8.34 -16.26
C ALA A 181 2.81 -9.04 -17.60
N LYS A 182 1.76 -9.40 -18.36
CA LYS A 182 1.89 -10.02 -19.68
C LYS A 182 2.42 -9.06 -20.76
N LYS A 183 2.15 -7.76 -20.65
CA LYS A 183 2.48 -6.76 -21.68
C LYS A 183 3.84 -6.08 -21.48
N ILE A 184 4.38 -6.12 -20.26
CA ILE A 184 5.67 -5.50 -19.95
C ILE A 184 6.81 -6.50 -20.21
N GLY A 185 7.84 -6.06 -20.94
CA GLY A 185 8.96 -6.90 -21.34
C GLY A 185 8.52 -8.10 -22.19
N GLU A 186 9.10 -9.26 -21.91
CA GLU A 186 8.73 -10.54 -22.53
C GLU A 186 7.60 -11.26 -21.75
N GLY A 187 7.01 -10.60 -20.77
CA GLY A 187 6.07 -11.18 -19.81
C GLY A 187 6.73 -11.44 -18.46
N LEU A 188 6.21 -10.81 -17.41
CA LEU A 188 6.74 -10.92 -16.06
C LEU A 188 6.19 -12.13 -15.32
N ASN A 189 7.05 -12.79 -14.54
CA ASN A 189 6.58 -13.67 -13.48
C ASN A 189 5.83 -12.85 -12.43
N ILE A 190 4.66 -13.36 -12.02
CA ILE A 190 3.80 -12.68 -11.06
C ILE A 190 3.40 -13.61 -9.90
N PHE A 191 3.52 -13.09 -8.68
CA PHE A 191 2.98 -13.68 -7.46
C PHE A 191 1.74 -12.88 -7.11
N GLN A 192 0.57 -13.48 -7.33
CA GLN A 192 -0.70 -12.81 -7.15
C GLN A 192 -1.49 -13.53 -6.06
N ALA A 193 -1.75 -12.88 -4.92
CA ALA A 193 -2.38 -13.54 -3.78
C ALA A 193 -3.52 -12.74 -3.13
N SER A 194 -4.36 -13.42 -2.35
CA SER A 194 -5.39 -12.78 -1.53
C SER A 194 -5.25 -13.25 -0.09
N HIS A 195 -5.24 -12.31 0.85
CA HIS A 195 -5.30 -12.63 2.27
C HIS A 195 -6.69 -13.15 2.70
N CYS A 196 -7.74 -13.03 1.88
CA CYS A 196 -9.07 -13.62 2.14
C CYS A 196 -9.59 -13.38 3.57
N VAL A 197 -9.50 -12.15 4.07
CA VAL A 197 -9.87 -11.80 5.44
C VAL A 197 -11.36 -12.05 5.70
N ARG A 198 -11.65 -12.85 6.73
CA ARG A 198 -13.00 -13.16 7.21
C ARG A 198 -13.04 -12.87 8.69
N ILE A 199 -13.69 -11.77 9.07
CA ILE A 199 -13.77 -11.31 10.45
C ILE A 199 -15.26 -11.16 10.84
N PRO A 200 -15.70 -11.72 11.98
CA PRO A 200 -17.04 -11.49 12.51
C PRO A 200 -17.18 -10.02 12.93
N ASN A 201 -18.39 -9.46 12.82
CA ASN A 201 -18.68 -8.09 13.24
C ASN A 201 -17.72 -7.01 12.66
N LYS A 202 -17.23 -7.18 11.43
CA LYS A 202 -16.31 -6.21 10.80
C LYS A 202 -16.90 -4.80 10.68
N GLU A 203 -16.04 -3.78 10.78
CA GLU A 203 -16.43 -2.39 10.50
C GLU A 203 -16.94 -2.25 9.05
N ARG A 204 -17.96 -1.40 8.83
CA ARG A 204 -18.52 -1.11 7.50
C ARG A 204 -18.63 0.41 7.28
N PRO A 205 -17.97 0.96 6.23
CA PRO A 205 -16.99 0.30 5.38
C PRO A 205 -15.74 -0.10 6.18
N GLN A 206 -15.12 -1.20 5.75
CA GLN A 206 -13.90 -1.73 6.38
C GLN A 206 -12.76 -0.72 6.25
N SER A 207 -11.98 -0.53 7.32
CA SER A 207 -10.76 0.24 7.28
C SER A 207 -9.73 -0.37 6.32
N GLN A 208 -8.90 0.48 5.72
CA GLN A 208 -7.79 0.08 4.84
C GLN A 208 -6.50 0.79 5.23
N ARG A 209 -6.41 1.29 6.47
CA ARG A 209 -5.30 2.10 6.96
C ARG A 209 -3.99 1.30 6.99
N ALA A 210 -4.07 0.01 7.32
CA ALA A 210 -2.91 -0.86 7.37
C ALA A 210 -2.64 -1.61 6.05
N ARG A 211 -3.42 -1.36 4.99
CA ARG A 211 -3.41 -2.18 3.75
C ARG A 211 -2.03 -2.31 3.10
N SER A 212 -1.15 -1.33 3.25
CA SER A 212 0.18 -1.38 2.62
C SER A 212 1.09 -2.45 3.22
N ILE A 213 0.96 -2.77 4.51
CA ILE A 213 1.88 -3.68 5.21
C ILE A 213 1.88 -5.06 4.57
N ILE A 214 0.71 -5.53 4.12
CA ILE A 214 0.58 -6.86 3.51
C ILE A 214 1.21 -6.89 2.10
N PHE A 215 1.23 -5.77 1.38
CA PHE A 215 1.92 -5.71 0.08
C PHE A 215 3.43 -5.78 0.26
N MET A 216 3.96 -5.06 1.26
CA MET A 216 5.38 -5.15 1.61
C MET A 216 5.75 -6.57 2.05
N ALA A 217 4.92 -7.20 2.88
CA ALA A 217 5.15 -8.57 3.33
C ALA A 217 5.20 -9.58 2.17
N TYR A 218 4.31 -9.46 1.18
CA TYR A 218 4.41 -10.30 -0.03
C TYR A 218 5.69 -10.03 -0.82
N GLY A 219 6.09 -8.76 -0.92
CA GLY A 219 7.34 -8.37 -1.59
C GLY A 219 8.56 -9.02 -0.93
N VAL A 220 8.67 -8.92 0.39
CA VAL A 220 9.75 -9.53 1.18
C VAL A 220 9.72 -11.06 1.10
N LEU A 221 8.53 -11.66 1.16
CA LEU A 221 8.35 -13.11 1.01
C LEU A 221 8.90 -13.61 -0.35
N VAL A 222 8.58 -12.90 -1.43
CA VAL A 222 9.06 -13.27 -2.76
C VAL A 222 10.55 -12.97 -2.93
N ALA A 223 11.03 -11.81 -2.44
CA ALA A 223 12.43 -11.40 -2.54
C ALA A 223 13.36 -12.44 -1.89
N THR A 224 12.99 -12.92 -0.69
CA THR A 224 13.75 -13.95 0.05
C THR A 224 13.67 -15.35 -0.56
N SER A 225 12.85 -15.53 -1.61
CA SER A 225 12.74 -16.79 -2.37
C SER A 225 13.53 -16.76 -3.68
N LEU A 226 14.10 -15.60 -4.08
CA LEU A 226 14.83 -15.46 -5.34
C LEU A 226 16.22 -16.13 -5.27
N LYS A 227 16.72 -16.58 -6.43
CA LYS A 227 18.07 -17.14 -6.53
C LYS A 227 19.13 -16.14 -6.08
N SER A 228 19.00 -14.88 -6.51
CA SER A 228 19.91 -13.78 -6.12
C SER A 228 20.05 -13.66 -4.60
N TYR A 229 18.93 -13.74 -3.87
CA TYR A 229 18.93 -13.72 -2.40
C TYR A 229 19.68 -14.93 -1.80
N LYS A 230 19.42 -16.14 -2.32
CA LYS A 230 20.08 -17.37 -1.85
C LYS A 230 21.58 -17.40 -2.11
N GLU A 231 22.05 -16.65 -3.10
CA GLU A 231 23.47 -16.42 -3.38
C GLU A 231 24.08 -15.34 -2.46
N GLY A 232 23.31 -14.77 -1.53
CA GLY A 232 23.76 -13.79 -0.55
C GLY A 232 23.66 -12.34 -1.02
N ASN A 233 23.10 -12.08 -2.20
CA ASN A 233 22.97 -10.72 -2.71
C ASN A 233 21.83 -9.96 -2.02
N ASN A 234 21.97 -8.64 -1.99
CA ASN A 234 20.88 -7.75 -1.61
C ASN A 234 19.87 -7.63 -2.75
N VAL A 235 18.60 -7.91 -2.47
CA VAL A 235 17.51 -7.87 -3.45
C VAL A 235 16.68 -6.60 -3.30
N PRO A 236 16.56 -5.75 -4.34
CA PRO A 236 15.67 -4.60 -4.30
C PRO A 236 14.20 -5.00 -4.30
N LEU A 237 13.42 -4.44 -3.37
CA LEU A 237 11.96 -4.42 -3.38
C LEU A 237 11.47 -3.03 -3.80
N TYR A 238 11.06 -2.93 -5.07
CA TYR A 238 10.59 -1.69 -5.64
C TYR A 238 9.12 -1.41 -5.30
N VAL A 239 8.88 -0.24 -4.73
CA VAL A 239 7.56 0.30 -4.40
C VAL A 239 7.39 1.63 -5.09
N CYS A 240 6.88 1.58 -6.32
CA CYS A 240 6.79 2.75 -7.19
C CYS A 240 5.52 3.56 -6.87
N GLU A 241 5.69 4.70 -6.19
CA GLU A 241 4.63 5.66 -5.87
C GLU A 241 5.20 7.08 -6.01
N ASN A 242 4.46 7.97 -6.68
CA ASN A 242 4.83 9.38 -6.76
C ASN A 242 4.95 10.03 -5.38
N GLY A 243 5.87 10.99 -5.27
CA GLY A 243 6.17 11.65 -4.00
C GLY A 243 4.96 12.34 -3.34
N PHE A 244 4.02 12.89 -4.13
CA PHE A 244 2.87 13.62 -3.57
C PHE A 244 1.96 12.70 -2.77
N ILE A 245 1.65 11.51 -3.31
CA ILE A 245 0.88 10.48 -2.61
C ILE A 245 1.72 9.76 -1.56
N SER A 246 3.05 9.67 -1.71
CA SER A 246 3.92 9.12 -0.67
C SER A 246 3.88 9.95 0.62
N ILE A 247 3.99 11.27 0.50
CA ILE A 247 3.92 12.18 1.66
C ILE A 247 2.48 12.34 2.14
N ASN A 248 1.56 12.50 1.18
CA ASN A 248 0.13 12.70 1.41
C ASN A 248 -0.15 13.77 2.46
N PRO A 249 0.26 15.03 2.21
CA PRO A 249 0.17 16.10 3.18
C PRO A 249 -1.29 16.35 3.58
N SER A 250 -1.50 16.76 4.83
CA SER A 250 -2.81 17.14 5.32
C SER A 250 -3.31 18.36 4.55
N LEU A 251 -4.37 18.15 3.75
CA LEU A 251 -4.91 19.20 2.89
C LEU A 251 -5.56 20.34 3.68
N THR A 252 -6.09 20.04 4.86
CA THR A 252 -6.66 21.01 5.80
C THR A 252 -6.29 20.61 7.22
N THR A 253 -6.42 21.54 8.17
CA THR A 253 -6.21 21.28 9.61
C THR A 253 -7.15 20.21 10.17
N ASN A 254 -8.32 20.01 9.56
CA ASN A 254 -9.28 18.95 9.92
C ASN A 254 -9.01 17.61 9.21
N ARG A 255 -8.03 17.56 8.29
CA ARG A 255 -7.58 16.34 7.59
C ARG A 255 -6.22 15.87 8.10
N VAL A 256 -6.07 15.81 9.42
CA VAL A 256 -4.88 15.24 10.07
C VAL A 256 -5.06 13.73 10.26
N GLY A 257 -4.01 12.96 9.97
CA GLY A 257 -3.93 11.53 10.29
C GLY A 257 -4.37 10.57 9.17
N SER A 258 -4.96 9.44 9.56
CA SER A 258 -5.23 8.27 8.69
C SER A 258 -6.32 8.46 7.61
N LEU A 259 -6.78 9.68 7.37
CA LEU A 259 -7.64 10.01 6.21
C LEU A 259 -6.86 9.89 4.89
N SER A 260 -5.54 9.85 4.99
CA SER A 260 -4.56 9.85 3.92
C SER A 260 -3.64 8.63 4.07
N THR A 261 -3.55 7.79 3.03
CA THR A 261 -2.60 6.65 3.00
C THR A 261 -1.15 7.14 2.90
N ARG A 262 -0.27 6.68 3.78
CA ARG A 262 1.16 7.05 3.86
C ARG A 262 2.10 5.87 3.54
N THR A 263 1.67 5.01 2.62
CA THR A 263 2.28 3.72 2.28
C THR A 263 3.79 3.77 2.03
N THR A 264 4.24 4.78 1.28
CA THR A 264 5.64 4.97 0.88
C THR A 264 6.26 6.20 1.50
N HIS A 265 5.68 6.69 2.61
CA HIS A 265 6.24 7.79 3.37
C HIS A 265 7.64 7.41 3.88
N PRO A 266 8.64 8.31 3.84
CA PRO A 266 10.02 7.97 4.25
C PRO A 266 10.12 7.37 5.66
N VAL A 267 9.31 7.85 6.62
CA VAL A 267 9.19 7.24 7.96
C VAL A 267 8.79 5.76 7.92
N VAL A 268 7.75 5.41 7.15
CA VAL A 268 7.28 4.01 7.03
C VAL A 268 8.35 3.14 6.37
N ILE A 269 8.96 3.64 5.30
CA ILE A 269 10.02 2.91 4.59
C ILE A 269 11.26 2.74 5.48
N GLY A 270 11.66 3.78 6.21
CA GLY A 270 12.81 3.76 7.11
C GLY A 270 12.62 2.80 8.28
N LEU A 271 11.49 2.86 8.97
CA LEU A 271 11.17 1.94 10.07
C LEU A 271 11.08 0.49 9.58
N LEU A 272 10.46 0.26 8.41
CA LEU A 272 10.37 -1.08 7.85
C LEU A 272 11.75 -1.61 7.44
N GLN A 273 12.59 -0.77 6.82
CA GLN A 273 13.95 -1.15 6.46
C GLN A 273 14.78 -1.51 7.70
N GLN A 274 14.61 -0.80 8.83
CA GLN A 274 15.26 -1.17 10.09
C GLN A 274 14.83 -2.56 10.57
N VAL A 275 13.54 -2.89 10.52
CA VAL A 275 13.05 -4.23 10.85
C VAL A 275 13.67 -5.30 9.95
N LEU A 276 13.74 -5.07 8.63
CA LEU A 276 14.33 -6.01 7.69
C LEU A 276 15.84 -6.20 7.93
N ASN A 277 16.56 -5.10 8.20
CA ASN A 277 17.98 -5.14 8.53
C ASN A 277 18.23 -5.95 9.82
N ASN A 278 17.47 -5.68 10.89
CA ASN A 278 17.57 -6.41 12.15
C ASN A 278 17.23 -7.90 11.97
N ALA A 279 16.29 -8.21 11.08
CA ALA A 279 15.93 -9.59 10.73
C ALA A 279 17.01 -10.32 9.93
N ASN A 280 18.09 -9.63 9.51
CA ASN A 280 19.10 -10.11 8.56
C ASN A 280 18.49 -10.55 7.23
N LEU A 281 17.44 -9.86 6.79
CA LEU A 281 16.86 -10.06 5.46
C LEU A 281 17.51 -9.07 4.51
N ASN A 282 18.36 -9.56 3.60
CA ASN A 282 19.07 -8.79 2.57
C ASN A 282 18.10 -8.27 1.48
N VAL A 283 17.13 -7.46 1.87
CA VAL A 283 16.09 -6.86 1.02
C VAL A 283 16.09 -5.36 1.25
N SER A 284 16.26 -4.58 0.18
CA SER A 284 16.26 -3.11 0.22
C SER A 284 14.98 -2.55 -0.37
N ILE A 285 14.21 -1.78 0.40
CA ILE A 285 12.97 -1.16 -0.07
C ILE A 285 13.30 0.14 -0.81
N VAL A 286 12.89 0.22 -2.08
CA VAL A 286 13.24 1.35 -2.94
C VAL A 286 11.99 1.97 -3.56
N ASN A 287 11.78 3.27 -3.33
CA ASN A 287 10.83 4.07 -4.11
C ASN A 287 11.59 5.06 -5.02
N PRO A 288 11.79 4.73 -6.31
CA PRO A 288 12.54 5.61 -7.22
C PRO A 288 11.82 6.92 -7.53
N TYR A 289 10.51 7.03 -7.24
CA TYR A 289 9.67 8.18 -7.58
C TYR A 289 9.36 9.11 -6.40
N ARG A 290 10.03 8.95 -5.25
CA ARG A 290 9.83 9.78 -4.04
C ARG A 290 9.95 11.29 -4.30
N HIS A 291 10.72 11.72 -5.31
CA HIS A 291 10.89 13.14 -5.70
C HIS A 291 10.19 13.52 -7.01
N LYS A 292 9.33 12.66 -7.54
CA LYS A 292 8.61 12.91 -8.78
C LYS A 292 7.14 13.18 -8.52
N THR A 293 6.58 14.15 -9.22
CA THR A 293 5.13 14.26 -9.37
C THR A 293 4.63 13.15 -10.29
N LYS A 294 3.33 12.85 -10.25
CA LYS A 294 2.75 11.88 -11.17
C LYS A 294 2.82 12.37 -12.63
N GLY A 295 2.67 13.67 -12.88
CA GLY A 295 2.85 14.26 -14.21
C GLY A 295 4.29 14.12 -14.72
N GLU A 296 5.28 14.30 -13.84
CA GLU A 296 6.69 14.05 -14.17
C GLU A 296 6.94 12.57 -14.51
N MET A 297 6.34 11.63 -13.78
CA MET A 297 6.42 10.20 -14.08
C MET A 297 5.88 9.89 -15.49
N LEU A 298 4.69 10.38 -15.84
CA LEU A 298 4.11 10.17 -17.17
C LEU A 298 4.99 10.75 -18.29
N LYS A 299 5.48 11.97 -18.10
CA LYS A 299 6.34 12.66 -19.10
C LYS A 299 7.67 11.96 -19.33
N LYS A 300 8.25 11.40 -18.26
CA LYS A 300 9.61 10.85 -18.23
C LYS A 300 9.67 9.32 -18.33
N CYS A 301 8.51 8.63 -18.39
CA CYS A 301 8.46 7.19 -18.60
C CYS A 301 9.31 6.80 -19.81
N LYS A 302 10.17 5.80 -19.61
CA LYS A 302 11.21 5.40 -20.55
C LYS A 302 10.64 4.72 -21.80
N ASN A 303 9.51 4.02 -21.66
CA ASN A 303 8.79 3.45 -22.79
C ASN A 303 7.40 4.07 -22.97
N LYS A 304 7.38 5.27 -23.59
CA LYS A 304 6.15 6.05 -23.82
C LYS A 304 5.12 5.29 -24.65
N LYS A 305 5.54 4.53 -25.67
CA LYS A 305 4.61 3.79 -26.55
C LYS A 305 3.85 2.73 -25.77
N LEU A 306 4.56 1.93 -24.97
CA LEU A 306 3.93 0.91 -24.13
C LEU A 306 3.03 1.57 -23.08
N MET A 307 3.56 2.57 -22.36
CA MET A 307 2.81 3.30 -21.32
C MET A 307 1.50 3.88 -21.87
N SER A 308 1.54 4.60 -22.99
CA SER A 308 0.34 5.18 -23.64
C SER A 308 -0.70 4.16 -24.07
N SER A 309 -0.33 2.89 -24.26
CA SER A 309 -1.28 1.83 -24.61
C SER A 309 -1.90 1.12 -23.40
N LEU A 310 -1.33 1.31 -22.20
CA LEU A 310 -1.75 0.61 -20.97
C LEU A 310 -2.35 1.55 -19.90
N VAL A 311 -1.94 2.81 -19.87
CA VAL A 311 -2.21 3.73 -18.74
C VAL A 311 -3.71 4.01 -18.49
N TRP A 312 -4.53 3.90 -19.53
CA TRP A 312 -5.98 4.09 -19.47
C TRP A 312 -6.68 3.03 -18.63
N GLU A 313 -6.15 1.81 -18.64
CA GLU A 313 -6.67 0.68 -17.86
C GLU A 313 -6.35 0.81 -16.36
N ALA A 314 -5.32 1.59 -16.00
CA ALA A 314 -4.81 1.63 -14.65
C ALA A 314 -5.77 2.31 -13.66
N THR A 315 -5.88 1.77 -12.45
CA THR A 315 -6.76 2.28 -11.40
C THR A 315 -6.01 3.20 -10.45
N SER A 316 -6.50 4.44 -10.26
CA SER A 316 -5.98 5.34 -9.23
C SER A 316 -7.02 5.66 -8.15
N CYS A 317 -8.31 5.43 -8.42
CA CYS A 317 -9.39 5.89 -7.54
C CYS A 317 -9.44 5.11 -6.23
N GLY A 318 -9.25 5.80 -5.10
CA GLY A 318 -9.43 5.21 -3.76
C GLY A 318 -10.88 4.85 -3.41
N ARG A 319 -11.85 5.27 -4.23
CA ARG A 319 -13.28 4.99 -4.08
C ARG A 319 -13.85 4.14 -5.21
N ILE A 320 -13.01 3.40 -5.95
CA ILE A 320 -13.42 2.64 -7.14
C ILE A 320 -14.58 1.67 -6.86
N LEU A 321 -14.57 1.00 -5.70
CA LEU A 321 -15.58 0.01 -5.33
C LEU A 321 -16.97 0.58 -5.08
N THR A 322 -17.08 1.89 -4.81
CA THR A 322 -18.35 2.56 -4.51
C THR A 322 -18.91 3.32 -5.70
N ASN A 323 -18.25 3.25 -6.87
CA ASN A 323 -18.64 4.03 -8.05
C ASN A 323 -18.83 3.10 -9.25
N LYS A 324 -20.05 3.11 -9.81
CA LYS A 324 -20.40 2.33 -11.01
C LYS A 324 -21.27 3.11 -11.98
N ILE A 325 -21.03 2.95 -13.27
CA ILE A 325 -21.93 3.38 -14.35
C ILE A 325 -22.29 2.11 -15.12
N ASP A 326 -23.58 1.86 -15.33
CA ASP A 326 -24.09 0.69 -16.05
C ASP A 326 -23.49 -0.65 -15.58
N GLY A 327 -23.34 -0.79 -14.26
CA GLY A 327 -22.77 -1.98 -13.62
C GLY A 327 -21.24 -2.08 -13.65
N GLN A 328 -20.55 -1.23 -14.42
CA GLN A 328 -19.10 -1.21 -14.54
C GLN A 328 -18.47 -0.25 -13.53
N TYR A 329 -17.34 -0.64 -12.93
CA TYR A 329 -16.60 0.23 -12.00
C TYR A 329 -15.94 1.38 -12.74
N VAL A 330 -16.13 2.61 -12.25
CA VAL A 330 -15.55 3.83 -12.83
C VAL A 330 -14.88 4.67 -11.75
N HIS A 331 -13.88 5.46 -12.14
CA HIS A 331 -13.22 6.38 -11.23
C HIS A 331 -14.20 7.46 -10.79
N CYS A 332 -14.12 7.93 -9.54
CA CYS A 332 -15.05 8.97 -9.08
C CYS A 332 -14.74 10.35 -9.68
N GLY A 333 -13.49 10.64 -10.04
CA GLY A 333 -13.10 11.94 -10.65
C GLY A 333 -12.79 13.07 -9.67
N ARG A 334 -13.20 12.92 -8.40
CA ARG A 334 -13.16 14.00 -7.38
C ARG A 334 -12.39 13.67 -6.09
N CYS A 335 -12.00 12.41 -5.87
CA CYS A 335 -11.18 12.07 -4.69
C CYS A 335 -9.72 12.47 -4.90
N VAL A 336 -8.95 12.63 -3.82
CA VAL A 336 -7.53 13.05 -3.90
C VAL A 336 -6.71 12.26 -4.94
N PRO A 337 -6.70 10.90 -4.94
CA PRO A 337 -6.01 10.15 -5.98
C PRO A 337 -6.52 10.38 -7.41
N CYS A 338 -7.81 10.69 -7.60
CA CYS A 338 -8.35 11.06 -8.91
C CYS A 338 -7.89 12.46 -9.34
N MET A 339 -7.85 13.43 -8.43
CA MET A 339 -7.35 14.77 -8.76
C MET A 339 -5.86 14.74 -9.12
N VAL A 340 -5.04 13.98 -8.38
CA VAL A 340 -3.62 13.77 -8.73
C VAL A 340 -3.48 13.03 -10.07
N ARG A 341 -4.38 12.08 -10.37
CA ARG A 341 -4.42 11.43 -11.70
C ARG A 341 -4.73 12.45 -12.80
N ARG A 342 -5.88 13.13 -12.73
CA ARG A 342 -6.37 14.04 -13.77
C ARG A 342 -5.39 15.18 -14.03
N SER A 343 -4.81 15.73 -12.98
CA SER A 343 -3.75 16.74 -13.08
C SER A 343 -2.47 16.22 -13.75
N ALA A 344 -2.06 14.99 -13.47
CA ALA A 344 -0.93 14.36 -14.14
C ALA A 344 -1.17 14.18 -15.65
N PHE A 345 -2.37 13.74 -16.04
CA PHE A 345 -2.75 13.61 -17.46
C PHE A 345 -2.84 14.97 -18.15
N TYR A 346 -3.45 15.96 -17.49
CA TYR A 346 -3.49 17.34 -17.97
C TYR A 346 -2.07 17.89 -18.20
N ALA A 347 -1.18 17.68 -17.23
CA ALA A 347 0.21 18.09 -17.34
C ALA A 347 0.97 17.35 -18.45
N TRP A 348 0.69 16.05 -18.66
CA TRP A 348 1.33 15.20 -19.67
C TRP A 348 0.99 15.62 -21.11
N LYS A 349 -0.16 16.29 -21.34
CA LYS A 349 -0.63 16.74 -22.67
C LYS A 349 -0.81 15.59 -23.67
N SER A 350 -1.10 14.37 -23.21
CA SER A 350 -1.67 13.32 -24.08
C SER A 350 -3.06 13.77 -24.57
N ASN A 351 -3.59 13.14 -25.62
CA ASN A 351 -4.89 13.43 -26.28
C ASN A 351 -6.14 13.34 -25.34
N GLY A 352 -6.14 14.03 -24.20
CA GLY A 352 -7.08 13.88 -23.11
C GLY A 352 -6.74 12.72 -22.16
N ASP A 353 -7.41 12.72 -21.01
CA ASP A 353 -7.53 11.55 -20.15
C ASP A 353 -8.71 10.70 -20.63
N LEU A 354 -8.47 9.49 -21.16
CA LEU A 354 -9.53 8.61 -21.68
C LEU A 354 -10.29 7.84 -20.58
N THR A 355 -9.99 8.10 -19.31
CA THR A 355 -10.65 7.45 -18.17
C THR A 355 -12.07 7.98 -18.03
N THR A 356 -13.05 7.08 -17.89
CA THR A 356 -14.42 7.47 -17.52
C THR A 356 -14.52 7.85 -16.05
N TYR A 357 -15.04 9.05 -15.78
CA TYR A 357 -15.27 9.57 -14.43
C TYR A 357 -16.76 9.71 -14.11
N ARG A 358 -17.17 9.34 -12.90
CA ARG A 358 -18.55 9.53 -12.44
C ARG A 358 -18.92 11.00 -12.26
N TYR A 359 -17.98 11.78 -11.72
CA TYR A 359 -18.11 13.23 -11.50
C TYR A 359 -17.02 13.91 -12.34
N ASP A 360 -17.25 13.93 -13.65
CA ASP A 360 -16.25 14.42 -14.61
C ASP A 360 -16.17 15.95 -14.58
N ASP A 361 -17.30 16.64 -14.71
CA ASP A 361 -17.36 18.10 -14.68
C ASP A 361 -17.28 18.64 -13.25
N LEU A 362 -16.08 19.09 -12.84
CA LEU A 362 -15.85 19.68 -11.52
C LEU A 362 -16.26 21.16 -11.45
N SER A 363 -16.71 21.78 -12.55
CA SER A 363 -17.22 23.17 -12.54
C SER A 363 -18.57 23.31 -11.82
N ILE A 364 -19.31 22.20 -11.72
CA ILE A 364 -20.64 22.18 -11.13
C ILE A 364 -20.56 22.53 -9.64
N LYS A 365 -21.26 23.61 -9.24
CA LYS A 365 -21.24 24.15 -7.88
C LYS A 365 -22.25 23.42 -6.97
N ASP A 366 -22.00 22.15 -6.71
CA ASP A 366 -22.80 21.33 -5.77
C ASP A 366 -21.93 20.47 -4.82
N GLU A 367 -22.54 19.82 -3.83
CA GLU A 367 -21.86 18.97 -2.84
C GLU A 367 -21.20 17.71 -3.42
N LYS A 368 -21.51 17.36 -4.67
CA LYS A 368 -20.98 16.19 -5.39
C LYS A 368 -19.84 16.56 -6.34
N HIS A 369 -19.60 17.83 -6.64
CA HIS A 369 -18.59 18.23 -7.61
C HIS A 369 -17.62 19.21 -6.95
N ALA A 370 -17.68 20.51 -7.27
CA ALA A 370 -16.79 21.52 -6.68
C ALA A 370 -16.91 21.59 -5.15
N GLY A 371 -18.12 21.42 -4.62
CA GLY A 371 -18.41 21.43 -3.19
C GLY A 371 -18.07 20.13 -2.46
N PHE A 372 -17.56 19.11 -3.15
CA PHE A 372 -17.17 17.86 -2.51
C PHE A 372 -15.96 18.06 -1.57
N ASP A 373 -15.99 17.44 -0.39
CA ASP A 373 -15.00 17.66 0.67
C ASP A 373 -13.54 17.52 0.21
N ASP A 374 -13.21 16.49 -0.58
CA ASP A 374 -11.84 16.32 -1.11
C ASP A 374 -11.44 17.48 -2.03
N VAL A 375 -12.34 17.97 -2.87
CA VAL A 375 -12.08 19.04 -3.86
C VAL A 375 -11.87 20.37 -3.14
N ARG A 376 -12.79 20.74 -2.24
CA ARG A 376 -12.66 21.96 -1.43
C ARG A 376 -11.40 21.93 -0.57
N SER A 377 -11.11 20.79 0.05
CA SER A 377 -9.89 20.62 0.85
C SER A 377 -8.63 20.84 0.01
N MET A 378 -8.64 20.40 -1.25
CA MET A 378 -7.50 20.62 -2.15
C MET A 378 -7.36 22.09 -2.57
N LEU A 379 -8.46 22.79 -2.84
CA LEU A 379 -8.44 24.22 -3.15
C LEU A 379 -7.90 25.03 -1.96
N LEU A 380 -8.36 24.72 -0.74
CA LEU A 380 -7.84 25.33 0.49
C LEU A 380 -6.35 25.03 0.69
N ALA A 381 -5.92 23.79 0.48
CA ALA A 381 -4.50 23.41 0.54
C ALA A 381 -3.63 24.25 -0.40
N ILE A 382 -4.10 24.48 -1.63
CA ILE A 382 -3.39 25.29 -2.62
C ILE A 382 -3.30 26.75 -2.17
N ALA A 383 -4.41 27.32 -1.68
CA ALA A 383 -4.45 28.69 -1.17
C ALA A 383 -3.53 28.88 0.05
N ASP A 384 -3.64 28.00 1.04
CA ASP A 384 -2.83 28.05 2.27
C ASP A 384 -1.34 27.89 1.97
N ALA A 385 -0.97 26.97 1.07
CA ALA A 385 0.42 26.77 0.68
C ALA A 385 1.02 28.00 -0.02
N LYS A 386 0.20 28.77 -0.75
CA LYS A 386 0.61 30.03 -1.39
C LYS A 386 0.76 31.15 -0.37
N GLU A 387 -0.17 31.27 0.56
CA GLU A 387 -0.16 32.33 1.58
C GLU A 387 0.98 32.14 2.58
N GLN A 388 1.15 30.92 3.10
CA GLN A 388 2.07 30.63 4.20
C GLN A 388 3.45 30.15 3.75
N GLY A 389 3.58 29.75 2.48
CA GLY A 389 4.76 29.12 1.91
C GLY A 389 4.83 27.61 2.16
N ILE A 390 5.37 26.87 1.19
CA ILE A 390 5.31 25.39 1.15
C ILE A 390 5.93 24.71 2.37
N GLN A 391 7.03 25.23 2.90
CA GLN A 391 7.73 24.65 4.05
C GLN A 391 6.87 24.71 5.32
N ARG A 392 6.26 25.87 5.57
CA ARG A 392 5.37 26.09 6.72
C ARG A 392 4.11 25.25 6.58
N TRP A 393 3.53 25.19 5.38
CA TRP A 393 2.34 24.40 5.09
C TRP A 393 2.57 22.90 5.29
N LEU A 394 3.72 22.38 4.83
CA LEU A 394 4.06 20.96 5.03
C LEU A 394 4.27 20.62 6.50
N GLY A 395 4.95 21.50 7.24
CA GLY A 395 5.10 21.43 8.69
C GLY A 395 5.43 20.02 9.20
N ALA A 396 4.49 19.45 9.96
CA ALA A 396 4.64 18.12 10.57
C ALA A 396 4.70 16.95 9.57
N SER A 397 4.26 17.13 8.33
CA SER A 397 4.23 16.07 7.31
C SER A 397 5.64 15.60 6.91
N ILE A 398 6.66 16.42 7.11
CA ILE A 398 8.06 16.10 6.79
C ILE A 398 9.02 16.39 7.96
N SER A 399 8.50 16.58 9.18
CA SER A 399 9.33 17.05 10.31
C SER A 399 10.21 15.97 10.93
N SER A 400 9.85 14.68 10.79
CA SER A 400 10.59 13.54 11.35
C SER A 400 12.07 13.55 10.95
N SER A 401 12.94 13.06 11.84
CA SER A 401 14.38 12.85 11.58
C SER A 401 14.65 11.77 10.54
N LEU A 402 13.71 10.83 10.34
CA LEU A 402 13.78 9.81 9.29
C LEU A 402 13.51 10.36 7.88
N VAL A 403 13.18 11.65 7.77
CA VAL A 403 13.02 12.35 6.49
C VAL A 403 14.28 13.17 6.23
N GLU A 404 15.19 12.62 5.44
CA GLU A 404 16.52 13.22 5.21
C GLU A 404 16.51 14.37 4.19
N ASP A 405 15.64 14.31 3.18
CA ASP A 405 15.66 15.16 1.98
C ASP A 405 14.45 16.10 1.90
N LYS A 406 14.19 16.77 3.03
CA LYS A 406 13.03 17.63 3.26
C LYS A 406 12.83 18.69 2.17
N ASP A 407 13.88 19.38 1.74
CA ASP A 407 13.79 20.42 0.72
C ASP A 407 13.40 19.86 -0.66
N LYS A 408 13.95 18.70 -1.04
CA LYS A 408 13.60 18.04 -2.31
C LYS A 408 12.15 17.58 -2.31
N LEU A 409 11.68 17.08 -1.16
CA LEU A 409 10.28 16.72 -0.97
C LEU A 409 9.37 17.95 -1.01
N ALA A 410 9.73 19.03 -0.34
CA ALA A 410 8.95 20.27 -0.35
C ALA A 410 8.81 20.83 -1.77
N GLU A 411 9.90 20.88 -2.52
CA GLU A 411 9.88 21.30 -3.93
C GLU A 411 9.04 20.36 -4.80
N MET A 412 9.11 19.04 -4.57
CA MET A 412 8.26 18.08 -5.26
C MET A 412 6.77 18.31 -4.96
N ILE A 413 6.40 18.55 -3.70
CA ILE A 413 5.01 18.84 -3.33
C ILE A 413 4.54 20.14 -3.96
N LYS A 414 5.37 21.19 -3.96
CA LYS A 414 5.07 22.47 -4.62
C LYS A 414 4.75 22.27 -6.11
N ARG A 415 5.55 21.47 -6.82
CA ARG A 415 5.27 21.11 -8.22
C ARG A 415 3.98 20.30 -8.36
N GLY A 416 3.73 19.35 -7.46
CA GLY A 416 2.50 18.55 -7.44
C GLY A 416 1.25 19.39 -7.22
N LEU A 417 1.26 20.34 -6.28
CA LEU A 417 0.17 21.31 -6.08
C LEU A 417 -0.04 22.17 -7.33
N GLY A 418 1.04 22.59 -8.00
CA GLY A 418 0.95 23.34 -9.25
C GLY A 418 0.30 22.55 -10.39
N GLU A 419 0.56 21.23 -10.51
CA GLU A 419 -0.15 20.36 -11.47
C GLU A 419 -1.64 20.30 -11.15
N ILE A 420 -1.99 20.14 -9.88
CA ILE A 420 -3.39 20.03 -9.42
C ILE A 420 -4.14 21.35 -9.63
N GLU A 421 -3.54 22.47 -9.23
CA GLU A 421 -4.10 23.80 -9.46
C GLU A 421 -4.35 24.07 -10.95
N GLY A 422 -3.36 23.80 -11.81
CA GLY A 422 -3.52 23.98 -13.25
C GLY A 422 -4.71 23.19 -13.82
N PHE A 423 -4.92 21.97 -13.33
CA PHE A 423 -6.07 21.17 -13.70
C PHE A 423 -7.39 21.73 -13.13
N LEU A 424 -7.47 22.05 -11.84
CA LEU A 424 -8.71 22.56 -11.24
C LEU A 424 -9.16 23.88 -11.87
N ASN A 425 -8.23 24.80 -12.14
CA ASN A 425 -8.51 26.04 -12.85
C ASN A 425 -9.00 25.78 -14.28
N SER A 426 -8.44 24.78 -14.98
CA SER A 426 -8.90 24.38 -16.32
C SER A 426 -10.34 23.84 -16.32
N GLN A 427 -10.82 23.37 -15.18
CA GLN A 427 -12.17 22.87 -14.97
C GLN A 427 -13.12 23.94 -14.41
N GLY A 428 -12.68 25.18 -14.16
CA GLY A 428 -13.52 26.19 -13.51
C GLY A 428 -13.94 25.83 -12.08
N ALA A 429 -13.18 24.96 -11.41
CA ALA A 429 -13.38 24.66 -10.00
C ALA A 429 -12.71 25.75 -9.15
N GLU A 430 -13.53 26.67 -8.61
CA GLU A 430 -13.11 27.80 -7.77
C GLU A 430 -13.50 27.61 -6.30
#